data_AF-A0A1S3XFP7-F1
#
_entry.id   AF-A0A1S3XFP7-F1
#
_cell.length_a   1.000
_cell.length_b   1.000
_cell.length_c   1.000
_cell.angle_alpha   90.00
_cell.angle_beta   90.00
_cell.angle_gamma   90.00
#
_symmetry.space_group_name_H-M   'P 1'
#
loop_
_entity.id
_entity.type
_entity.pdbx_description
1 polymer ?
#
loop_
_entity_poly.entity_id
_entity_poly.type
_entity_poly.pdbx_seq_one_letter_code
_entity_poly.pdbx_strand_id
1 'polypeptide(L)'
;MEIDTANGTISNSCVRDSLLVEQDQTSRRKKKLKFIIILIIVFTLIIGAIISVFTIMKQDFESKSPAKNPTMAIRSICSLTRYPTTCFKSLSPIYMNNPSSKINASLIFSFSFHTAIDELGKLSTLLSESNDRSLKHCEYMFNESVGQLNSYLATLDVDLGNELSFVVSKSLRELMGWIYRETPKLEVCLNRLRFEYTLSSRRVSNSLMILSNMESVSEMFYPIIGSDQSMVASFLSNVQFVDTLCIFG
;
A
#
# COMPACT_ATOMS: atom_id res chain seq x y z
N MET A 1 -5.15 -3.86 111.54
CA MET A 1 -4.64 -5.00 110.75
C MET A 1 -5.85 -5.65 110.15
N GLU A 2 -6.21 -5.24 108.93
CA GLU A 2 -7.23 -5.91 108.13
C GLU A 2 -6.91 -5.66 106.66
N ILE A 3 -7.16 -6.71 105.87
CA ILE A 3 -6.76 -6.96 104.50
C ILE A 3 -7.75 -6.25 103.56
N ASP A 4 -7.28 -5.73 102.43
CA ASP A 4 -8.01 -5.82 101.16
C ASP A 4 -7.04 -5.64 99.98
N THR A 5 -6.90 -6.68 99.16
CA THR A 5 -6.20 -6.65 97.88
C THR A 5 -7.22 -6.89 96.77
N ALA A 6 -7.44 -5.86 95.95
CA ALA A 6 -8.35 -5.90 94.83
C ALA A 6 -7.76 -6.72 93.67
N ASN A 7 -8.56 -7.67 93.19
CA ASN A 7 -8.25 -8.61 92.13
C ASN A 7 -8.34 -7.93 90.75
N GLY A 8 -7.26 -8.02 89.96
CA GLY A 8 -7.15 -7.41 88.64
C GLY A 8 -7.80 -8.26 87.55
N THR A 9 -8.73 -7.67 86.81
CA THR A 9 -9.15 -8.17 85.51
C THR A 9 -9.24 -6.95 84.60
N ILE A 10 -8.43 -6.87 83.54
CA ILE A 10 -8.68 -6.19 82.25
C ILE A 10 -7.35 -6.22 81.47
N SER A 11 -7.34 -6.94 80.34
CA SER A 11 -6.83 -6.47 79.04
C SER A 11 -6.43 -7.66 78.14
N ASN A 12 -7.41 -8.48 77.74
CA ASN A 12 -7.24 -9.50 76.69
C ASN A 12 -7.92 -9.11 75.35
N SER A 13 -8.49 -7.92 75.26
CA SER A 13 -9.17 -7.42 74.05
C SER A 13 -8.20 -6.76 73.05
N CYS A 14 -7.24 -5.98 73.55
CA CYS A 14 -6.38 -5.13 72.70
C CYS A 14 -5.31 -5.95 71.91
N VAL A 15 -4.90 -7.11 72.44
CA VAL A 15 -3.88 -7.98 71.80
C VAL A 15 -4.47 -8.83 70.66
N ARG A 16 -5.79 -9.06 70.67
CA ARG A 16 -6.46 -9.88 69.64
C ARG A 16 -6.68 -9.09 68.34
N ASP A 17 -6.96 -7.80 68.45
CA ASP A 17 -7.24 -6.95 67.28
C ASP A 17 -5.97 -6.62 66.48
N SER A 18 -4.81 -6.47 67.13
CA SER A 18 -3.53 -6.23 66.45
C SER A 18 -3.05 -7.44 65.64
N LEU A 19 -3.32 -8.67 66.10
CA LEU A 19 -2.97 -9.92 65.41
C LEU A 19 -3.84 -10.19 64.17
N LEU A 20 -5.12 -9.80 64.21
CA LEU A 20 -6.04 -9.95 63.07
C LEU A 20 -5.73 -8.94 61.94
N VAL A 21 -5.27 -7.74 62.29
CA VAL A 21 -4.86 -6.71 61.32
C VAL A 21 -3.57 -7.10 60.57
N GLU A 22 -2.62 -7.76 61.24
CA GLU A 22 -1.34 -8.15 60.62
C GLU A 22 -1.48 -9.35 59.65
N GLN A 23 -2.37 -10.31 59.94
CA GLN A 23 -2.63 -11.44 59.04
C GLN A 23 -3.36 -11.04 57.75
N ASP A 24 -4.27 -10.06 57.79
CA ASP A 24 -5.01 -9.64 56.58
C ASP A 24 -4.11 -8.85 55.61
N GLN A 25 -3.17 -8.04 56.11
CA GLN A 25 -2.23 -7.30 55.26
C GLN A 25 -1.17 -8.19 54.57
N THR A 26 -0.69 -9.24 55.25
CA THR A 26 0.29 -10.18 54.68
C THR A 26 -0.33 -11.14 53.66
N SER A 27 -1.60 -11.54 53.86
CA SER A 27 -2.37 -12.37 52.92
C SER A 27 -2.71 -11.62 51.62
N ARG A 28 -3.15 -10.35 51.71
CA ARG A 28 -3.47 -9.52 50.53
C ARG A 28 -2.23 -9.17 49.70
N ARG A 29 -1.07 -8.91 50.31
CA ARG A 29 0.21 -8.66 49.60
C ARG A 29 0.70 -9.88 48.83
N LYS A 30 0.60 -11.09 49.41
CA LYS A 30 1.00 -12.35 48.75
C LYS A 30 0.10 -12.71 47.54
N LYS A 31 -1.20 -12.39 47.61
CA LYS A 31 -2.14 -12.56 46.48
C LYS A 31 -1.86 -11.57 45.34
N LYS A 32 -1.57 -10.31 45.66
CA LYS A 32 -1.24 -9.28 44.65
C LYS A 32 0.05 -9.60 43.89
N LEU A 33 1.09 -10.11 44.57
CA LEU A 33 2.35 -10.47 43.92
C LEU A 33 2.18 -11.67 42.97
N LYS A 34 1.39 -12.68 43.34
CA LYS A 34 1.04 -13.81 42.45
C LYS A 34 0.27 -13.35 41.21
N PHE A 35 -0.66 -12.41 41.35
CA PHE A 35 -1.38 -11.84 40.21
C PHE A 35 -0.46 -11.07 39.25
N ILE A 36 0.51 -10.31 39.77
CA ILE A 36 1.50 -9.59 38.94
C ILE A 36 2.37 -10.58 38.14
N ILE A 37 2.84 -11.66 38.77
CA ILE A 37 3.65 -12.69 38.09
C ILE A 37 2.85 -13.38 36.98
N ILE A 38 1.59 -13.72 37.23
CA ILE A 38 0.70 -14.31 36.22
C ILE A 38 0.45 -13.34 35.07
N LEU A 39 0.24 -12.05 35.36
CA LEU A 39 0.08 -11.00 34.35
C LEU A 39 1.32 -10.90 33.45
N ILE A 40 2.52 -10.91 34.02
CA ILE A 40 3.78 -10.85 33.25
C ILE A 40 3.90 -12.07 32.32
N ILE A 41 3.59 -13.27 32.81
CA ILE A 41 3.66 -14.50 32.01
C ILE A 41 2.64 -14.47 30.85
N VAL A 42 1.42 -14.02 31.11
CA VAL A 42 0.40 -13.88 30.06
C VAL A 42 0.83 -12.84 29.02
N PHE A 43 1.42 -11.72 29.47
CA PHE A 43 1.87 -10.66 28.58
C PHE A 43 3.03 -11.11 27.67
N THR A 44 4.00 -11.86 28.20
CA THR A 44 5.12 -12.39 27.41
C THR A 44 4.65 -13.44 26.40
N LEU A 45 3.65 -14.26 26.73
CA LEU A 45 3.05 -15.22 25.80
C LEU A 45 2.31 -14.52 24.65
N ILE A 46 1.57 -13.44 24.94
CA ILE A 46 0.89 -12.65 23.92
C ILE A 46 1.90 -12.01 22.97
N ILE A 47 2.96 -11.39 23.51
CA ILE A 47 4.02 -10.79 22.68
C ILE A 47 4.73 -11.85 21.84
N GLY A 48 5.04 -13.02 22.41
CA GLY A 48 5.66 -14.13 21.68
C GLY A 48 4.77 -14.66 20.55
N ALA A 49 3.46 -14.78 20.78
CA ALA A 49 2.50 -15.18 19.76
C ALA A 49 2.41 -14.14 18.63
N ILE A 50 2.37 -12.85 18.99
CA ILE A 50 2.38 -11.75 18.02
C ILE A 50 3.64 -11.81 17.15
N ILE A 51 4.83 -11.90 17.75
CA ILE A 51 6.10 -11.99 17.01
C ILE A 51 6.15 -13.26 16.13
N SER A 52 5.65 -14.40 16.61
CA SER A 52 5.60 -15.64 15.83
C SER A 52 4.67 -15.52 14.61
N VAL A 53 3.48 -14.94 14.79
CA VAL A 53 2.57 -14.68 13.66
C VAL A 53 3.18 -13.66 12.70
N PHE A 54 3.80 -12.59 13.20
CA PHE A 54 4.48 -11.60 12.36
C PHE A 54 5.68 -12.16 11.59
N THR A 55 6.43 -13.10 12.17
CA THR A 55 7.59 -13.72 11.50
C THR A 55 7.17 -14.72 10.43
N ILE A 56 6.12 -15.52 10.68
CA ILE A 56 5.52 -16.41 9.68
C ILE A 56 4.88 -15.59 8.55
N MET A 57 4.13 -14.54 8.89
CA MET A 57 3.58 -13.60 7.91
C MET A 57 4.70 -12.92 7.13
N LYS A 58 5.78 -12.46 7.76
CA LYS A 58 6.92 -11.86 7.05
C LYS A 58 7.59 -12.84 6.08
N GLN A 59 7.76 -14.10 6.45
CA GLN A 59 8.29 -15.12 5.55
C GLN A 59 7.35 -15.40 4.37
N ASP A 60 6.04 -15.46 4.60
CA ASP A 60 5.05 -15.60 3.53
C ASP A 60 5.03 -14.37 2.62
N PHE A 61 5.13 -13.17 3.18
CA PHE A 61 5.25 -11.89 2.46
C PHE A 61 6.51 -11.82 1.61
N GLU A 62 7.64 -12.20 2.18
CA GLU A 62 8.89 -12.25 1.44
C GLU A 62 8.91 -13.38 0.40
N SER A 63 8.17 -14.48 0.60
CA SER A 63 8.08 -15.57 -0.38
C SER A 63 7.16 -15.25 -1.57
N LYS A 64 6.11 -14.45 -1.35
CA LYS A 64 5.11 -14.03 -2.36
C LYS A 64 5.37 -12.64 -2.95
N SER A 65 6.34 -11.88 -2.45
CA SER A 65 6.65 -10.56 -2.98
C SER A 65 7.14 -10.67 -4.43
N PRO A 66 6.59 -9.86 -5.37
CA PRO A 66 7.09 -9.73 -6.74
C PRO A 66 8.60 -9.49 -6.85
N ALA A 67 9.22 -8.97 -5.78
CA ALA A 67 10.66 -8.77 -5.67
C ALA A 67 11.49 -10.06 -5.80
N LYS A 68 10.95 -11.24 -5.44
CA LYS A 68 11.66 -12.54 -5.59
C LYS A 68 11.45 -13.20 -6.94
N ASN A 69 10.41 -12.82 -7.70
CA ASN A 69 10.18 -13.35 -9.05
C ASN A 69 9.69 -12.26 -10.03
N PRO A 70 10.63 -11.41 -10.53
CA PRO A 70 10.29 -10.34 -11.47
C PRO A 70 9.62 -10.84 -12.75
N THR A 71 9.99 -12.03 -13.21
CA THR A 71 9.40 -12.67 -14.39
C THR A 71 7.92 -12.97 -14.19
N MET A 72 7.54 -13.54 -13.04
CA MET A 72 6.15 -13.82 -12.72
C MET A 72 5.34 -12.53 -12.56
N ALA A 73 5.90 -11.53 -11.88
CA ALA A 73 5.26 -10.22 -11.72
C ALA A 73 4.93 -9.57 -13.06
N ILE A 74 5.91 -9.51 -13.98
CA ILE A 74 5.70 -8.94 -15.32
C ILE A 74 4.67 -9.76 -16.09
N ARG A 75 4.66 -11.09 -15.98
CA ARG A 75 3.64 -11.92 -16.63
C ARG A 75 2.24 -11.58 -16.13
N SER A 76 2.06 -11.39 -14.82
CA SER A 76 0.79 -10.97 -14.23
C SER A 76 0.35 -9.61 -14.74
N ILE A 77 1.25 -8.61 -14.78
CA ILE A 77 0.96 -7.28 -15.32
C ILE A 77 0.57 -7.38 -16.80
N CYS A 78 1.33 -8.12 -17.58
CA CYS A 78 1.07 -8.28 -19.01
C CYS A 78 -0.20 -9.06 -19.33
N SER A 79 -0.72 -9.85 -18.38
CA SER A 79 -2.01 -10.52 -18.51
C SER A 79 -3.19 -9.54 -18.55
N LEU A 80 -3.00 -8.32 -18.01
CA LEU A 80 -3.98 -7.23 -18.07
C LEU A 80 -3.98 -6.50 -19.42
N THR A 81 -3.10 -6.87 -20.36
CA THR A 81 -2.91 -6.16 -21.63
C THR A 81 -3.44 -6.94 -22.83
N ARG A 82 -3.79 -6.23 -23.91
CA ARG A 82 -4.25 -6.83 -25.17
C ARG A 82 -3.16 -7.63 -25.88
N TYR A 83 -1.89 -7.28 -25.70
CA TYR A 83 -0.75 -7.98 -26.30
C TYR A 83 0.26 -8.48 -25.26
N PRO A 84 -0.07 -9.54 -24.49
CA PRO A 84 0.77 -10.02 -23.39
C PRO A 84 2.20 -10.37 -23.81
N THR A 85 2.38 -10.97 -24.99
CA THR A 85 3.70 -11.35 -25.52
C THR A 85 4.56 -10.14 -25.85
N THR A 86 3.97 -9.11 -26.45
CA THR A 86 4.68 -7.85 -26.74
C THR A 86 4.96 -7.09 -25.45
N CYS A 87 4.02 -7.07 -24.50
CA CYS A 87 4.21 -6.47 -23.19
C CYS A 87 5.40 -7.09 -22.46
N PHE A 88 5.45 -8.44 -22.41
CA PHE A 88 6.53 -9.14 -21.73
C PHE A 88 7.89 -8.83 -22.35
N LYS A 89 7.98 -8.83 -23.69
CA LYS A 89 9.22 -8.46 -24.40
C LYS A 89 9.66 -7.02 -24.13
N SER A 90 8.72 -6.09 -23.95
CA SER A 90 9.02 -4.70 -23.64
C SER A 90 9.46 -4.49 -22.19
N LEU A 91 8.87 -5.21 -21.24
CA LEU A 91 9.16 -5.05 -19.81
C LEU A 91 10.29 -5.94 -19.30
N SER A 92 10.57 -7.09 -19.92
CA SER A 92 11.60 -8.01 -19.43
C SER A 92 13.01 -7.41 -19.35
N PRO A 93 13.46 -6.50 -20.24
CA PRO A 93 14.77 -5.87 -20.12
C PRO A 93 14.97 -5.07 -18.82
N ILE A 94 13.88 -4.60 -18.20
CA ILE A 94 13.93 -3.80 -16.96
C ILE A 94 14.68 -4.55 -15.85
N TYR A 95 14.41 -5.85 -15.69
CA TYR A 95 15.08 -6.67 -14.68
C TYR A 95 16.24 -7.51 -15.23
N MET A 96 16.22 -7.88 -16.52
CA MET A 96 17.29 -8.68 -17.11
C MET A 96 18.61 -7.91 -17.17
N ASN A 97 18.56 -6.60 -17.39
CA ASN A 97 19.75 -5.76 -17.46
C ASN A 97 20.29 -5.36 -16.08
N ASN A 98 19.46 -5.48 -15.03
CA ASN A 98 19.79 -5.13 -13.66
C ASN A 98 19.13 -6.13 -12.68
N PRO A 99 19.66 -7.36 -12.55
CA PRO A 99 19.05 -8.41 -11.73
C PRO A 99 19.01 -8.09 -10.23
N SER A 100 19.82 -7.12 -9.79
CA SER A 100 19.81 -6.57 -8.42
C SER A 100 18.73 -5.50 -8.20
N SER A 101 18.10 -4.99 -9.26
CA SER A 101 17.08 -3.95 -9.14
C SER A 101 15.74 -4.57 -8.74
N LYS A 102 15.18 -4.07 -7.62
CA LYS A 102 13.87 -4.49 -7.15
C LYS A 102 12.81 -3.91 -8.08
N ILE A 103 12.10 -4.78 -8.79
CA ILE A 103 10.94 -4.38 -9.58
C ILE A 103 9.83 -3.84 -8.67
N ASN A 104 9.25 -2.70 -9.02
CA ASN A 104 8.17 -2.07 -8.29
C ASN A 104 7.17 -1.40 -9.25
N ALA A 105 6.00 -1.03 -8.73
CA ALA A 105 4.92 -0.44 -9.52
C ALA A 105 5.33 0.88 -10.19
N SER A 106 6.07 1.74 -9.47
CA SER A 106 6.53 3.04 -9.98
C SER A 106 7.38 2.90 -11.24
N LEU A 107 8.33 1.97 -11.24
CA LEU A 107 9.19 1.69 -12.41
C LEU A 107 8.39 1.21 -13.61
N ILE A 108 7.36 0.38 -13.38
CA ILE A 108 6.45 -0.09 -14.44
C ILE A 108 5.61 1.05 -15.01
N PHE A 109 5.10 1.94 -14.15
CA PHE A 109 4.31 3.08 -14.59
C PHE A 109 5.16 4.09 -15.34
N SER A 110 6.33 4.46 -14.83
CA SER A 110 7.30 5.34 -15.51
C SER A 110 7.64 4.78 -16.90
N PHE A 111 8.00 3.49 -17.00
CA PHE A 111 8.26 2.85 -18.28
C PHE A 111 7.05 2.91 -19.23
N SER A 112 5.85 2.67 -18.71
CA SER A 112 4.61 2.68 -19.49
C SER A 112 4.29 4.09 -20.00
N PHE A 113 4.47 5.12 -19.17
CA PHE A 113 4.34 6.53 -19.55
C PHE A 113 5.26 6.89 -20.71
N HIS A 114 6.57 6.67 -20.53
CA HIS A 114 7.56 6.99 -21.56
C HIS A 114 7.28 6.23 -22.86
N THR A 115 6.93 4.95 -22.78
CA THR A 115 6.58 4.16 -23.96
C THR A 115 5.32 4.68 -24.65
N ALA A 116 4.29 5.07 -23.91
CA ALA A 116 3.07 5.64 -24.49
C ALA A 116 3.35 6.97 -25.20
N ILE A 117 4.09 7.87 -24.55
CA ILE A 117 4.49 9.18 -25.10
C ILE A 117 5.31 9.00 -26.39
N ASP A 118 6.35 8.18 -26.35
CA ASP A 118 7.25 7.93 -27.49
C ASP A 118 6.50 7.33 -28.69
N GLU A 119 5.68 6.31 -28.46
CA GLU A 119 4.95 5.63 -29.53
C GLU A 119 3.83 6.51 -30.10
N LEU A 120 3.09 7.27 -29.27
CA LEU A 120 2.09 8.22 -29.77
C LEU A 120 2.74 9.35 -30.55
N GLY A 121 3.90 9.85 -30.10
CA GLY A 121 4.69 10.86 -30.80
C GLY A 121 5.12 10.37 -32.19
N LYS A 122 5.70 9.16 -32.27
CA LYS A 122 6.07 8.52 -33.55
C LYS A 122 4.88 8.37 -34.48
N LEU A 123 3.75 7.86 -33.97
CA LEU A 123 2.54 7.74 -34.78
C LEU A 123 2.04 9.11 -35.24
N SER A 124 2.04 10.12 -34.38
CA SER A 124 1.66 11.48 -34.75
C SER A 124 2.55 12.03 -35.88
N THR A 125 3.87 11.89 -35.78
CA THR A 125 4.81 12.32 -36.83
C THR A 125 4.53 11.59 -38.14
N LEU A 126 4.39 10.26 -38.11
CA LEU A 126 4.07 9.48 -39.30
C LEU A 126 2.75 9.90 -39.96
N LEU A 127 1.74 10.25 -39.17
CA LEU A 127 0.45 10.72 -39.69
C LEU A 127 0.52 12.15 -40.22
N SER A 128 1.36 13.00 -39.62
CA SER A 128 1.57 14.37 -40.09
C SER A 128 2.18 14.42 -41.49
N GLU A 129 3.05 13.46 -41.80
CA GLU A 129 3.67 13.26 -43.12
C GLU A 129 2.74 12.61 -44.14
N SER A 130 1.60 12.06 -43.69
CA SER A 130 0.61 11.46 -44.58
C SER A 130 -0.27 12.52 -45.25
N ASN A 131 -0.50 12.35 -46.55
CA ASN A 131 -1.46 13.15 -47.31
C ASN A 131 -2.93 12.71 -47.09
N ASP A 132 -3.15 11.63 -46.34
CA ASP A 132 -4.49 11.12 -46.09
C ASP A 132 -5.23 11.96 -45.04
N ARG A 133 -6.15 12.81 -45.53
CA ARG A 133 -6.98 13.68 -44.67
C ARG A 133 -7.82 12.91 -43.65
N SER A 134 -8.13 11.64 -43.90
CA SER A 134 -8.89 10.83 -42.95
C SER A 134 -8.09 10.54 -41.67
N LEU A 135 -6.75 10.67 -41.69
CA LEU A 135 -5.88 10.42 -40.55
C LEU A 135 -5.64 11.64 -39.66
N LYS A 136 -6.03 12.84 -40.13
CA LYS A 136 -5.80 14.11 -39.42
C LYS A 136 -6.43 14.14 -38.02
N HIS A 137 -7.57 13.47 -37.83
CA HIS A 137 -8.17 13.35 -36.51
C HIS A 137 -7.30 12.52 -35.55
N CYS A 138 -6.72 11.41 -36.02
CA CYS A 138 -5.87 10.56 -35.19
C CYS A 138 -4.51 11.20 -34.90
N GLU A 139 -3.95 11.92 -35.87
CA GLU A 139 -2.76 12.76 -35.67
C GLU A 139 -2.99 13.75 -34.52
N TYR A 140 -4.07 14.53 -34.60
CA TYR A 140 -4.42 15.50 -33.57
C TYR A 140 -4.59 14.85 -32.19
N MET A 141 -5.34 13.74 -32.11
CA MET A 141 -5.56 13.03 -30.85
C MET A 141 -4.27 12.49 -30.24
N PHE A 142 -3.34 12.00 -31.06
CA PHE A 142 -2.05 11.50 -30.57
C PHE A 142 -1.16 12.64 -30.08
N ASN A 143 -1.06 13.74 -30.84
CA ASN A 143 -0.29 14.90 -30.43
C ASN A 143 -0.82 15.51 -29.12
N GLU A 144 -2.14 15.64 -29.01
CA GLU A 144 -2.79 16.14 -27.80
C GLU A 144 -2.53 15.22 -26.60
N SER A 145 -2.61 13.91 -26.81
CA SER A 145 -2.32 12.92 -25.76
C SER A 145 -0.86 12.95 -25.31
N VAL A 146 0.08 13.18 -26.22
CA VAL A 146 1.50 13.38 -25.89
C VAL A 146 1.67 14.59 -24.97
N GLY A 147 1.01 15.72 -25.30
CA GLY A 147 1.02 16.91 -24.45
C GLY A 147 0.50 16.64 -23.04
N GLN A 148 -0.66 16.00 -22.93
CA GLN A 148 -1.29 15.70 -21.65
C GLN A 148 -0.50 14.68 -20.81
N LEU A 149 -0.01 13.60 -21.42
CA LEU A 149 0.81 12.60 -20.73
C LEU A 149 2.12 13.20 -20.21
N ASN A 150 2.79 14.08 -20.97
CA ASN A 150 3.99 14.77 -20.52
C ASN A 150 3.69 15.69 -19.32
N SER A 151 2.56 16.39 -19.31
CA SER A 151 2.14 17.22 -18.18
C SER A 151 1.93 16.39 -16.91
N TYR A 152 1.25 15.25 -17.01
CA TYR A 152 1.09 14.33 -15.88
C TYR A 152 2.42 13.76 -15.41
N LEU A 153 3.28 13.32 -16.33
CA LEU A 153 4.59 12.76 -15.99
C LEU A 153 5.47 13.79 -15.25
N ALA A 154 5.53 15.04 -15.74
CA ALA A 154 6.28 16.11 -15.07
C ALA A 154 5.78 16.39 -13.64
N THR A 155 4.49 16.17 -13.39
CA THR A 155 3.88 16.37 -12.08
C THR A 155 4.11 15.17 -11.15
N LEU A 156 4.19 13.95 -11.71
CA LEU A 156 4.43 12.71 -10.97
C LEU A 156 5.91 12.51 -10.61
N ASP A 157 6.84 12.93 -11.48
CA ASP A 157 8.29 12.83 -11.24
C ASP A 157 8.75 13.69 -10.05
N VAL A 158 8.03 14.79 -9.79
CA VAL A 158 8.24 15.66 -8.61
C VAL A 158 7.74 15.00 -7.31
N ASP A 159 6.79 14.07 -7.38
CA ASP A 159 6.09 13.48 -6.22
C ASP A 159 6.64 12.08 -5.84
N LEU A 160 7.32 11.39 -6.77
CA LEU A 160 7.85 10.02 -6.58
C LEU A 160 9.22 9.94 -5.88
N GLY A 161 9.89 11.07 -5.65
CA GLY A 161 11.22 11.16 -5.01
C GLY A 161 11.22 11.14 -3.48
N ASN A 162 10.05 11.35 -2.86
CA ASN A 162 9.88 11.33 -1.41
C ASN A 162 9.04 10.09 -1.06
N GLU A 163 9.49 9.27 -0.11
CA GLU A 163 8.81 8.04 0.32
C GLU A 163 7.29 8.20 0.34
N LEU A 164 6.62 7.50 -0.58
CA LEU A 164 5.23 7.05 -0.50
C LEU A 164 4.32 7.95 0.35
N SER A 165 4.20 9.23 -0.02
CA SER A 165 3.13 10.14 0.44
C SER A 165 1.82 9.67 -0.21
N PHE A 166 1.35 8.55 0.32
CA PHE A 166 0.25 7.67 -0.07
C PHE A 166 -1.14 8.33 -0.06
N VAL A 167 -1.26 9.64 -0.28
CA VAL A 167 -2.56 10.27 -0.53
C VAL A 167 -2.52 10.86 -1.93
N VAL A 168 -2.74 9.99 -2.93
CA VAL A 168 -3.34 10.28 -4.23
C VAL A 168 -3.44 11.78 -4.51
N SER A 169 -2.40 12.34 -5.12
CA SER A 169 -2.42 13.75 -5.50
C SER A 169 -3.61 14.01 -6.44
N LYS A 170 -4.10 15.26 -6.44
CA LYS A 170 -5.14 15.70 -7.40
C LYS A 170 -4.75 15.28 -8.83
N SER A 171 -3.47 15.40 -9.15
CA SER A 171 -2.86 15.03 -10.42
C SER A 171 -3.03 13.53 -10.76
N LEU A 172 -2.89 12.63 -9.78
CA LEU A 172 -3.09 11.19 -10.01
C LEU A 172 -4.57 10.86 -10.31
N ARG A 173 -5.52 11.47 -9.58
CA ARG A 173 -6.96 11.31 -9.90
C ARG A 173 -7.31 11.89 -11.26
N GLU A 174 -6.77 13.07 -11.57
CA GLU A 174 -6.98 13.72 -12.86
C GLU A 174 -6.44 12.87 -14.01
N LEU A 175 -5.24 12.30 -13.84
CA LEU A 175 -4.65 11.35 -14.76
C LEU A 175 -5.52 10.11 -14.93
N MET A 176 -5.93 9.44 -13.85
CA MET A 176 -6.79 8.25 -13.93
C MET A 176 -8.10 8.57 -14.66
N GLY A 177 -8.71 9.72 -14.34
CA GLY A 177 -9.90 10.20 -15.02
C GLY A 177 -9.66 10.49 -16.51
N TRP A 178 -8.50 11.04 -16.86
CA TRP A 178 -8.10 11.25 -18.25
C TRP A 178 -7.91 9.94 -19.00
N ILE A 179 -7.13 9.00 -18.43
CA ILE A 179 -6.88 7.68 -19.03
C ILE A 179 -8.21 6.97 -19.30
N TYR A 180 -9.12 6.97 -18.33
CA TYR A 180 -10.43 6.33 -18.46
C TYR A 180 -11.26 6.90 -19.62
N ARG A 181 -11.25 8.23 -19.81
CA ARG A 181 -12.04 8.90 -20.86
C ARG A 181 -11.38 8.86 -22.23
N GLU A 182 -10.07 9.01 -22.31
CA GLU A 182 -9.36 9.22 -23.57
C GLU A 182 -8.82 7.93 -24.17
N THR A 183 -8.42 6.94 -23.36
CA THR A 183 -7.88 5.67 -23.87
C THR A 183 -8.81 4.99 -24.87
N PRO A 184 -10.13 4.86 -24.63
CA PRO A 184 -11.03 4.25 -25.61
C PRO A 184 -11.05 4.99 -26.96
N LYS A 185 -10.92 6.31 -26.95
CA LYS A 185 -10.85 7.12 -28.19
C LYS A 185 -9.54 6.88 -28.94
N LEU A 186 -8.43 6.82 -28.20
CA LEU A 186 -7.13 6.46 -28.77
C LEU A 186 -7.17 5.05 -29.37
N GLU A 187 -7.85 4.09 -28.73
CA GLU A 187 -7.98 2.73 -29.26
C GLU A 187 -8.67 2.68 -30.62
N VAL A 188 -9.68 3.53 -30.87
CA VAL A 188 -10.31 3.64 -32.19
C VAL A 188 -9.25 3.98 -33.26
N CYS A 189 -8.44 4.99 -33.01
CA CYS A 189 -7.34 5.37 -33.89
C CYS A 189 -6.27 4.27 -34.03
N LEU A 190 -5.83 3.67 -32.92
CA LEU A 190 -4.82 2.61 -32.92
C LEU A 190 -5.28 1.33 -33.62
N ASN A 191 -6.58 1.02 -33.55
CA ASN A 191 -7.19 -0.08 -34.29
C ASN A 191 -7.27 0.24 -35.78
N ARG A 192 -7.69 1.46 -36.13
CA ARG A 192 -7.71 1.92 -37.52
C ARG A 192 -6.35 1.80 -38.19
N LEU A 193 -5.30 2.33 -37.56
CA LEU A 193 -3.93 2.24 -38.08
C LEU A 193 -3.43 0.81 -38.23
N ARG A 194 -3.87 -0.10 -37.36
CA ARG A 194 -3.51 -1.51 -37.44
C ARG A 194 -4.19 -2.21 -38.62
N PHE A 195 -5.48 -1.99 -38.80
CA PHE A 195 -6.27 -2.75 -39.78
C PHE A 195 -6.23 -2.14 -41.19
N GLU A 196 -6.16 -0.81 -41.31
CA GLU A 196 -6.15 -0.12 -42.60
C GLU A 196 -4.72 0.17 -43.10
N TYR A 197 -3.75 0.36 -42.20
CA TYR A 197 -2.38 0.79 -42.55
C TYR A 197 -1.29 -0.17 -42.08
N THR A 198 -1.65 -1.27 -41.41
CA THR A 198 -0.70 -2.27 -40.87
C THR A 198 0.36 -1.70 -39.92
N LEU A 199 0.12 -0.52 -39.34
CA LEU A 199 1.04 0.09 -38.40
C LEU A 199 0.95 -0.57 -37.03
N SER A 200 2.11 -0.87 -36.44
CA SER A 200 2.17 -1.47 -35.12
C SER A 200 1.80 -0.45 -34.04
N SER A 201 0.68 -0.69 -33.37
CA SER A 201 0.21 0.04 -32.18
C SER A 201 0.28 -0.77 -30.89
N ARG A 202 0.98 -1.92 -30.90
CA ARG A 202 0.93 -2.89 -29.79
C ARG A 202 1.56 -2.36 -28.51
N ARG A 203 2.69 -1.65 -28.63
CA ARG A 203 3.42 -1.09 -27.47
C ARG A 203 2.60 -0.04 -26.75
N VAL A 204 2.13 0.98 -27.48
CA VAL A 204 1.23 2.01 -26.92
C VAL A 204 -0.05 1.42 -26.34
N SER A 205 -0.68 0.45 -27.02
CA SER A 205 -1.89 -0.21 -26.50
C SER A 205 -1.62 -0.91 -25.17
N ASN A 206 -0.49 -1.63 -25.04
CA ASN A 206 -0.12 -2.26 -23.77
C ASN A 206 0.16 -1.23 -22.68
N SER A 207 0.91 -0.17 -22.99
CA SER A 207 1.23 0.89 -22.03
C SER A 207 -0.02 1.57 -21.50
N LEU A 208 -0.96 1.95 -22.37
CA LEU A 208 -2.23 2.56 -21.95
C LEU A 208 -3.05 1.60 -21.09
N MET A 209 -3.05 0.31 -21.40
CA MET A 209 -3.75 -0.69 -20.57
C MET A 209 -3.10 -0.86 -19.20
N ILE A 210 -1.77 -0.89 -19.10
CA ILE A 210 -1.06 -0.92 -17.81
C ILE A 210 -1.45 0.31 -16.97
N LEU A 211 -1.42 1.49 -17.57
CA LEU A 211 -1.80 2.74 -16.90
C LEU A 211 -3.28 2.77 -16.50
N SER A 212 -4.17 2.17 -17.29
CA SER A 212 -5.60 2.06 -16.93
C SER A 212 -5.86 1.08 -15.79
N ASN A 213 -4.95 0.13 -15.55
CA ASN A 213 -5.02 -0.84 -14.46
C ASN A 213 -4.02 -0.51 -13.33
N MET A 214 -3.70 0.77 -13.14
CA MET A 214 -2.68 1.22 -12.18
C MET A 214 -2.96 0.75 -10.74
N GLU A 215 -4.23 0.66 -10.34
CA GLU A 215 -4.64 0.13 -9.04
C GLU A 215 -4.29 -1.36 -8.92
N SER A 216 -4.78 -2.20 -9.82
CA SER A 216 -4.50 -3.64 -9.81
C SER A 216 -3.00 -3.94 -9.93
N VAL A 217 -2.26 -3.17 -10.75
CA VAL A 217 -0.81 -3.30 -10.84
C VAL A 217 -0.14 -2.93 -9.51
N SER A 218 -0.59 -1.88 -8.82
CA SER A 218 -0.04 -1.48 -7.52
C SER A 218 -0.30 -2.55 -6.45
N GLU A 219 -1.51 -3.12 -6.42
CA GLU A 219 -1.89 -4.20 -5.50
C GLU A 219 -1.04 -5.46 -5.69
N MET A 220 -0.59 -5.76 -6.92
CA MET A 220 0.33 -6.88 -7.14
C MET A 220 1.65 -6.71 -6.38
N PHE A 221 2.15 -5.48 -6.25
CA PHE A 221 3.40 -5.18 -5.52
C PHE A 221 3.19 -4.97 -4.02
N TYR A 222 1.99 -4.53 -3.62
CA TYR A 222 1.61 -4.25 -2.23
C TYR A 222 0.24 -4.88 -1.92
N PRO A 223 0.15 -6.22 -1.82
CA PRO A 223 -1.14 -6.87 -1.56
C PRO A 223 -1.64 -6.47 -0.18
N ILE A 224 -2.82 -5.87 -0.12
CA ILE A 224 -3.50 -5.50 1.13
C ILE A 224 -3.80 -6.82 1.87
N ILE A 225 -3.10 -7.09 2.96
CA ILE A 225 -3.44 -8.19 3.85
C ILE A 225 -4.69 -7.79 4.61
N GLY A 226 -5.73 -8.61 4.52
CA GLY A 226 -6.85 -8.53 5.45
C GLY A 226 -6.38 -8.75 6.90
N SER A 227 -6.20 -7.66 7.63
CA SER A 227 -6.81 -7.50 8.95
C SER A 227 -7.83 -6.37 8.83
N ASP A 228 -8.87 -6.37 9.64
CA ASP A 228 -9.92 -5.34 9.72
C ASP A 228 -9.42 -3.93 10.13
N GLN A 229 -8.17 -3.59 9.83
CA GLN A 229 -7.73 -2.22 9.66
C GLN A 229 -6.98 -2.15 8.34
N SER A 230 -7.79 -1.95 7.30
CA SER A 230 -7.47 -1.05 6.21
C SER A 230 -6.41 -0.03 6.65
N MET A 231 -5.30 0.05 5.91
CA MET A 231 -4.36 1.16 5.99
C MET A 231 -5.06 2.49 5.61
N VAL A 232 -6.33 2.47 5.22
CA VAL A 232 -7.20 3.65 5.16
C VAL A 232 -8.00 3.81 6.46
N ALA A 233 -8.35 2.75 7.20
CA ALA A 233 -9.06 2.78 8.49
C ALA A 233 -8.17 3.15 9.69
N SER A 234 -6.88 2.74 9.72
CA SER A 234 -5.92 3.28 10.70
C SER A 234 -5.55 4.74 10.39
N PHE A 235 -5.66 5.14 9.13
CA PHE A 235 -5.46 6.52 8.69
C PHE A 235 -6.71 7.38 8.96
N LEU A 236 -7.92 6.84 8.84
CA LEU A 236 -9.19 7.52 9.18
C LEU A 236 -9.45 7.56 10.69
N SER A 237 -8.99 6.58 11.48
CA SER A 237 -9.12 6.62 12.95
C SER A 237 -8.24 7.69 13.60
N ASN A 238 -7.12 8.06 12.96
CA ASN A 238 -6.27 9.17 13.42
C ASN A 238 -6.85 10.54 13.08
N VAL A 239 -7.78 10.64 12.12
CA VAL A 239 -8.46 11.91 11.78
C VAL A 239 -9.55 12.24 12.82
N GLN A 240 -10.22 11.24 13.40
CA GLN A 240 -11.24 11.47 14.44
C GLN A 240 -10.69 11.74 15.84
N PHE A 241 -9.43 11.39 16.13
CA PHE A 241 -8.85 11.62 17.47
C PHE A 241 -8.30 13.03 17.67
N VAL A 242 -7.90 13.71 16.59
CA VAL A 242 -7.36 15.08 16.66
C VAL A 242 -8.48 16.12 16.81
N ASP A 243 -9.65 15.88 16.21
CA ASP A 243 -10.79 16.82 16.32
C ASP A 243 -11.54 16.74 17.66
N THR A 244 -11.33 15.68 18.46
CA THR A 244 -11.99 15.54 19.78
C THR A 244 -11.16 16.18 20.92
N LEU A 245 -9.88 16.50 20.70
CA LEU A 245 -9.03 17.14 21.71
C LEU A 245 -9.06 18.68 21.68
N CYS A 246 -9.69 19.30 20.69
CA CYS A 246 -9.88 20.75 20.64
C CYS A 246 -11.20 21.25 21.26
N ILE A 247 -12.01 20.37 21.86
CA ILE A 247 -13.28 20.75 22.52
C ILE A 247 -13.19 20.73 24.06
N PHE A 248 -12.10 20.20 24.65
CA PHE A 248 -11.90 20.17 26.12
C PHE A 248 -10.52 20.65 26.59
N GLY A 249 -9.88 21.55 25.83
CA GLY A 249 -8.69 22.29 26.26
C GLY A 249 -9.02 23.76 26.53
#